data_AF-A0A1T5F1M8-F1
#
_entry.id   AF-A0A1T5F1M8-F1
#
_cell.length_a   1.000
_cell.length_b   1.000
_cell.length_c   1.000
_cell.angle_alpha   90.00
_cell.angle_beta   90.00
_cell.angle_gamma   90.00
#
_symmetry.space_group_name_H-M   'P 1'
#
loop_
_entity.id
_entity.type
_entity.pdbx_description
1 polymer ?
#
loop_
_entity_poly.entity_id
_entity_poly.type
_entity_poly.pdbx_seq_one_letter_code
_entity_poly.pdbx_strand_id
1 'polypeptide(L)'
;MTRDISSSRRWGIRLGAILWFVAGLGFLLALPILVQATGWALPVVALLAALIALPLAWLFRKLLRPRRTLLQSWIGWAVALFFVLSILLAAPIYYLAAVTQMRPALVPQVTLTNGHKTIVFQGMQHVGIERFYKSVVYDLEDALSRGYVLYYEGVRPATPEADAWLDRTVTGGRDLSETYRALGDLCGLQFQNDYFQLLGRDAQVHPASHIVADVSTFDLKREYDRLMATDPGFSKAMAARSKSDAASPDRMEAAIRFLRQGTEGQRAIAGILCRGFMTLSLTRANGPPSGDPLDRVLIDFRNRQLAARLIAEPRPRVYLTYGAMHLPGLFALLRKNNPQWHVASVKWMRTIDAPEDHDGQMPTLPAAGR
;
A
#
# COMPACT_ATOMS: atom_id res chain seq x y z
N MET A 1 -41.41 -28.47 42.41
CA MET A 1 -41.14 -27.04 42.68
C MET A 1 -40.14 -26.49 41.66
N THR A 2 -40.64 -26.01 40.52
CA THR A 2 -39.85 -25.24 39.56
C THR A 2 -39.63 -23.85 40.12
N ARG A 3 -38.40 -23.54 40.57
CA ARG A 3 -38.04 -22.17 41.00
C ARG A 3 -38.25 -21.23 39.81
N ASP A 4 -39.25 -20.36 39.90
CA ASP A 4 -39.51 -19.35 38.89
C ASP A 4 -38.35 -18.34 38.89
N ILE A 5 -37.53 -18.39 37.84
CA ILE A 5 -36.37 -17.51 37.69
C ILE A 5 -36.92 -16.13 37.32
N SER A 6 -36.57 -15.09 38.08
CA SER A 6 -36.99 -13.72 37.77
C SER A 6 -36.63 -13.34 36.31
N SER A 7 -37.48 -12.55 35.65
CA SER A 7 -37.26 -12.11 34.26
C SER A 7 -35.86 -11.51 34.06
N SER A 8 -35.40 -10.71 35.03
CA SER A 8 -34.05 -10.12 35.06
C SER A 8 -32.92 -11.17 35.05
N ARG A 9 -33.07 -12.25 35.81
CA ARG A 9 -32.08 -13.33 35.89
C ARG A 9 -32.10 -14.22 34.65
N ARG A 10 -33.26 -14.42 34.02
CA ARG A 10 -33.38 -15.07 32.69
C ARG A 10 -32.66 -14.28 31.61
N TRP A 11 -32.87 -12.96 31.55
CA TRP A 11 -32.17 -12.08 30.60
C TRP A 11 -30.66 -12.07 30.81
N GLY A 12 -30.18 -12.03 32.06
CA GLY A 12 -28.74 -12.11 32.35
C GLY A 12 -28.09 -13.41 31.86
N ILE A 13 -28.78 -14.55 31.99
CA ILE A 13 -28.29 -15.84 31.47
C ILE A 13 -28.23 -15.84 29.94
N ARG A 14 -29.29 -15.33 29.28
CA ARG A 14 -29.37 -15.27 27.81
C ARG A 14 -28.27 -14.38 27.23
N LEU A 15 -28.09 -13.18 27.77
CA LEU A 15 -27.03 -12.26 27.34
C LEU A 15 -25.64 -12.86 27.58
N GLY A 16 -25.43 -13.50 28.74
CA GLY A 16 -24.18 -14.20 29.03
C GLY A 16 -23.89 -15.31 28.02
N ALA A 17 -24.88 -16.12 27.66
CA ALA A 17 -24.72 -17.19 26.66
C ALA A 17 -24.37 -16.63 25.27
N ILE A 18 -25.04 -15.55 24.84
CA ILE A 18 -24.74 -14.88 23.57
C ILE A 18 -23.30 -14.34 23.57
N LEU A 19 -22.88 -13.66 24.64
CA LEU A 19 -21.52 -13.13 24.74
C LEU A 19 -20.47 -14.23 24.68
N TRP A 20 -20.68 -15.36 25.37
CA TRP A 20 -19.77 -16.50 25.31
C TRP A 20 -19.74 -17.15 23.93
N PHE A 21 -20.88 -17.27 23.26
CA PHE A 21 -20.95 -17.79 21.89
C PHE A 21 -20.19 -16.90 20.92
N VAL A 22 -20.41 -15.58 20.95
CA VAL A 22 -19.71 -14.60 20.09
C VAL A 22 -18.21 -14.59 20.39
N ALA A 23 -17.80 -14.60 21.67
CA ALA A 23 -16.40 -14.68 22.05
C ALA A 23 -15.73 -15.98 21.59
N GLY A 24 -16.44 -17.11 21.70
CA GLY A 24 -15.97 -18.40 21.18
C GLY A 24 -15.80 -18.39 19.67
N LEU A 25 -16.77 -17.87 18.93
CA LEU A 25 -16.66 -17.75 17.47
C LEU A 25 -15.51 -16.82 17.05
N GLY A 26 -15.39 -15.66 17.71
CA GLY A 26 -14.27 -14.73 17.47
C GLY A 26 -12.91 -15.37 17.77
N PHE A 27 -12.81 -16.16 18.84
CA PHE A 27 -11.61 -16.93 19.15
C PHE A 27 -11.28 -17.95 18.05
N LEU A 28 -12.27 -18.71 17.58
CA LEU A 28 -12.07 -19.66 16.49
C LEU A 28 -11.57 -18.98 15.21
N LEU A 29 -12.06 -17.78 14.90
CA LEU A 29 -11.55 -16.98 13.79
C LEU A 29 -10.12 -16.44 14.03
N ALA A 30 -9.73 -16.20 15.28
CA ALA A 30 -8.37 -15.76 15.61
C ALA A 30 -7.34 -16.89 15.52
N LEU A 31 -7.76 -18.16 15.73
CA LEU A 31 -6.86 -19.31 15.77
C LEU A 31 -5.92 -19.43 14.55
N PRO A 32 -6.40 -19.39 13.29
CA PRO A 32 -5.51 -19.53 12.13
C PRO A 32 -4.41 -18.48 12.09
N ILE A 33 -4.73 -17.23 12.46
CA ILE A 33 -3.78 -16.12 12.49
C ILE A 33 -2.72 -16.34 13.56
N LEU A 34 -3.12 -16.74 14.77
CA LEU A 34 -2.18 -16.95 15.87
C LEU A 34 -1.25 -18.14 15.58
N VAL A 35 -1.78 -19.23 15.04
CA VAL A 35 -0.99 -20.41 14.66
C VAL A 35 0.01 -20.07 13.55
N GLN A 36 -0.41 -19.32 12.53
CA GLN A 36 0.48 -18.88 11.45
C GLN A 36 1.54 -17.87 11.92
N ALA A 37 1.24 -17.06 12.93
CA ALA A 37 2.19 -16.08 13.46
C ALA A 37 3.37 -16.75 14.18
N THR A 38 3.12 -17.77 15.01
CA THR A 38 4.14 -18.62 15.64
C THR A 38 3.47 -19.74 16.44
N GLY A 39 4.09 -20.92 16.50
CA GLY A 39 3.61 -22.04 17.32
C GLY A 39 3.50 -21.69 18.82
N TRP A 40 4.20 -20.65 19.28
CA TRP A 40 4.17 -20.19 20.68
C TRP A 40 3.10 -19.13 20.98
N ALA A 41 2.41 -18.58 19.97
CA ALA A 41 1.43 -17.51 20.20
C ALA A 41 0.32 -17.95 21.16
N LEU A 42 -0.29 -19.11 20.93
CA LEU A 42 -1.40 -19.60 21.75
C LEU A 42 -0.98 -19.87 23.21
N PRO A 43 0.11 -20.61 23.50
CA PRO A 43 0.62 -20.75 24.86
C PRO A 43 0.92 -19.42 25.55
N VAL A 44 1.55 -18.48 24.85
CA VAL A 44 1.89 -17.16 25.43
C VAL A 44 0.63 -16.37 25.77
N VAL A 45 -0.35 -16.33 24.87
CA VAL A 45 -1.62 -15.64 25.12
C VAL A 45 -2.39 -16.30 26.26
N ALA A 46 -2.39 -17.63 26.36
CA ALA A 46 -2.99 -18.36 27.47
C ALA A 46 -2.33 -18.04 28.81
N LEU A 47 -0.99 -17.97 28.84
CA LEU A 47 -0.22 -17.59 30.03
C LEU A 47 -0.54 -16.15 30.46
N LEU A 48 -0.53 -15.19 29.52
CA LEU A 48 -0.86 -13.79 29.80
C LEU A 48 -2.30 -13.66 30.32
N ALA A 49 -3.26 -14.37 29.70
CA ALA A 49 -4.65 -14.39 30.15
C ALA A 49 -4.78 -14.93 31.58
N ALA A 50 -4.07 -16.01 31.89
CA ALA A 50 -4.05 -16.62 33.23
C ALA A 50 -3.46 -15.66 34.29
N LEU A 51 -2.36 -14.97 33.97
CA LEU A 51 -1.71 -14.00 34.86
C LEU A 51 -2.60 -12.77 35.13
N ILE A 52 -3.23 -12.22 34.09
CA ILE A 52 -4.14 -11.06 34.22
C ILE A 52 -5.46 -11.47 34.91
N ALA A 53 -5.92 -12.71 34.73
CA ALA A 53 -7.14 -13.21 35.37
C ALA A 53 -7.04 -13.29 36.89
N LEU A 54 -5.85 -13.50 37.46
CA LEU A 54 -5.65 -13.61 38.92
C LEU A 54 -6.09 -12.34 39.67
N PRO A 55 -5.56 -11.14 39.39
CA PRO A 55 -5.98 -9.91 40.07
C PRO A 55 -7.44 -9.56 39.76
N LEU A 56 -7.94 -9.82 38.54
CA LEU A 56 -9.34 -9.58 38.19
C LEU A 56 -10.30 -10.48 38.96
N ALA A 57 -9.99 -11.77 39.07
CA ALA A 57 -10.81 -12.72 39.83
C ALA A 57 -10.81 -12.39 41.32
N TRP A 58 -9.67 -11.98 41.88
CA TRP A 58 -9.56 -11.51 43.26
C TRP A 58 -10.39 -10.24 43.50
N LEU A 59 -10.25 -9.22 42.65
CA LEU A 59 -10.97 -7.96 42.74
C LEU A 59 -12.49 -8.15 42.59
N PHE A 60 -12.90 -8.95 41.60
CA PHE A 60 -14.30 -9.32 41.37
C PHE A 60 -14.91 -10.00 42.60
N ARG A 61 -14.16 -10.92 43.23
CA ARG A 61 -14.62 -11.57 44.46
C ARG A 61 -14.72 -10.61 45.65
N LYS A 62 -13.76 -9.69 45.79
CA LYS A 62 -13.76 -8.68 46.86
C LYS A 62 -14.95 -7.74 46.76
N LEU A 63 -15.31 -7.30 45.56
CA LEU A 63 -16.37 -6.32 45.31
C LEU A 63 -17.77 -6.93 45.28
N LEU A 64 -17.95 -8.04 44.57
CA LEU A 64 -19.29 -8.57 44.24
C LEU A 64 -19.68 -9.79 45.10
N ARG A 65 -18.77 -10.27 45.97
CA ARG A 65 -18.95 -11.43 46.88
C ARG A 65 -19.74 -12.60 46.24
N PRO A 66 -19.36 -13.07 45.05
CA PRO A 66 -20.05 -14.16 44.37
C PRO A 66 -19.89 -15.48 45.14
N ARG A 67 -20.86 -16.39 44.98
CA ARG A 67 -20.83 -17.74 45.58
C ARG A 67 -19.76 -18.69 45.00
N ARG A 68 -19.02 -18.27 43.96
CA ARG A 68 -17.97 -19.06 43.29
C ARG A 68 -16.66 -19.04 44.08
N THR A 69 -15.88 -20.13 44.00
CA THR A 69 -14.53 -20.20 44.59
C THR A 69 -13.54 -19.31 43.84
N LEU A 70 -12.38 -18.98 44.44
CA LEU A 70 -11.35 -18.19 43.76
C LEU A 70 -10.92 -18.86 42.45
N LEU A 71 -10.69 -20.18 42.51
CA LEU A 71 -10.29 -20.99 41.38
C LEU A 71 -11.32 -20.96 40.25
N GLN A 72 -12.62 -21.13 40.56
CA GLN A 72 -13.69 -21.06 39.56
C GLN A 72 -13.83 -19.67 38.92
N SER A 73 -13.70 -18.60 39.72
CA SER A 73 -13.68 -17.24 39.22
C SER A 73 -12.46 -16.99 38.33
N TRP A 74 -11.29 -17.46 38.75
CA TRP A 74 -10.04 -17.32 38.00
C TRP A 74 -10.10 -18.05 36.65
N ILE A 75 -10.52 -19.31 36.61
CA ILE A 75 -10.68 -20.07 35.35
C ILE A 75 -11.64 -19.33 34.41
N GLY A 76 -12.78 -18.86 34.91
CA GLY A 76 -13.74 -18.12 34.10
C GLY A 76 -13.16 -16.84 33.48
N TRP A 77 -12.42 -16.05 34.28
CA TRP A 77 -11.73 -14.86 33.79
C TRP A 77 -10.58 -15.20 32.83
N ALA A 78 -9.83 -16.26 33.09
CA ALA A 78 -8.71 -16.69 32.25
C ALA A 78 -9.20 -17.11 30.86
N VAL A 79 -10.28 -17.91 30.77
CA VAL A 79 -10.87 -18.30 29.48
C VAL A 79 -11.44 -17.08 28.75
N ALA A 80 -12.16 -16.19 29.45
CA ALA A 80 -12.70 -14.98 28.85
C ALA A 80 -11.60 -14.07 28.29
N LEU A 81 -10.54 -13.84 29.06
CA LEU A 81 -9.38 -13.05 28.62
C LEU A 81 -8.62 -13.73 27.48
N PHE A 82 -8.50 -15.05 27.50
CA PHE A 82 -7.85 -15.79 26.42
C PHE A 82 -8.58 -15.57 25.09
N PHE A 83 -9.91 -15.64 25.09
CA PHE A 83 -10.72 -15.33 23.90
C PHE A 83 -10.54 -13.87 23.47
N VAL A 84 -10.68 -12.93 24.40
CA VAL A 84 -10.58 -11.49 24.09
C VAL A 84 -9.19 -11.12 23.56
N LEU A 85 -8.11 -11.56 24.21
CA LEU A 85 -6.74 -11.26 23.77
C LEU A 85 -6.44 -11.87 22.40
N SER A 86 -6.91 -13.11 22.14
CA SER A 86 -6.77 -13.74 20.84
C SER A 86 -7.46 -12.94 19.73
N ILE A 87 -8.71 -12.50 19.99
CA ILE A 87 -9.46 -11.63 19.06
C ILE A 87 -8.72 -10.31 18.84
N LEU A 88 -8.24 -9.66 19.91
CA LEU A 88 -7.55 -8.38 19.81
C LEU A 88 -6.25 -8.46 19.01
N LEU A 89 -5.53 -9.58 19.09
CA LEU A 89 -4.31 -9.79 18.29
C LEU A 89 -4.60 -10.05 16.81
N ALA A 90 -5.66 -10.80 16.50
CA ALA A 90 -6.03 -11.11 15.12
C ALA A 90 -6.80 -9.98 14.42
N ALA A 91 -7.55 -9.17 15.18
CA ALA A 91 -8.44 -8.14 14.64
C ALA A 91 -7.75 -7.12 13.72
N PRO A 92 -6.55 -6.57 14.04
CA PRO A 92 -5.85 -5.65 13.13
C PRO A 92 -5.53 -6.28 11.77
N ILE A 93 -5.18 -7.57 11.74
CA ILE A 93 -4.85 -8.28 10.50
C ILE A 93 -6.11 -8.45 9.64
N TYR A 94 -7.21 -8.91 10.24
CA TYR A 94 -8.50 -9.01 9.55
C TYR A 94 -9.01 -7.64 9.08
N TYR A 95 -8.85 -6.61 9.90
CA TYR A 95 -9.23 -5.24 9.54
C TYR A 95 -8.46 -4.76 8.30
N LEU A 96 -7.13 -4.93 8.28
CA LEU A 96 -6.29 -4.52 7.15
C LEU A 96 -6.56 -5.35 5.88
N ALA A 97 -6.83 -6.64 6.02
CA ALA A 97 -7.31 -7.48 4.92
C ALA A 97 -8.65 -6.95 4.36
N ALA A 98 -9.62 -6.69 5.25
CA ALA A 98 -10.94 -6.20 4.87
C ALA A 98 -10.88 -4.81 4.23
N VAL A 99 -10.04 -3.90 4.74
CA VAL A 99 -9.83 -2.58 4.12
C VAL A 99 -9.30 -2.72 2.71
N THR A 100 -8.31 -3.58 2.48
CA THR A 100 -7.74 -3.83 1.15
C THR A 100 -8.80 -4.31 0.16
N GLN A 101 -9.72 -5.17 0.59
CA GLN A 101 -10.78 -5.70 -0.27
C GLN A 101 -11.94 -4.72 -0.50
N MET A 102 -12.40 -4.08 0.57
CA MET A 102 -13.63 -3.27 0.58
C MET A 102 -13.38 -1.82 0.15
N ARG A 103 -12.14 -1.33 0.31
CA ARG A 103 -11.70 0.03 -0.04
C ARG A 103 -10.34 -0.04 -0.74
N PRO A 104 -10.28 -0.68 -1.93
CA PRO A 104 -9.02 -0.93 -2.60
C PRO A 104 -8.28 0.37 -2.94
N ALA A 105 -6.95 0.29 -2.99
CA ALA A 105 -6.15 1.34 -3.61
C ALA A 105 -6.42 1.35 -5.11
N LEU A 106 -6.90 2.49 -5.61
CA LEU A 106 -7.22 2.71 -7.01
C LEU A 106 -6.34 3.80 -7.58
N VAL A 107 -5.94 3.62 -8.84
CA VAL A 107 -5.35 4.68 -9.66
C VAL A 107 -6.23 4.95 -10.88
N PRO A 108 -6.32 6.21 -11.33
CA PRO A 108 -7.16 6.55 -12.47
C PRO A 108 -6.42 6.35 -13.79
N GLN A 109 -7.14 5.90 -14.80
CA GLN A 109 -6.85 6.14 -16.21
C GLN A 109 -7.84 7.19 -16.70
N VAL A 110 -7.36 8.32 -17.19
CA VAL A 110 -8.20 9.46 -17.57
C VAL A 110 -7.91 9.86 -19.00
N THR A 111 -8.95 9.91 -19.83
CA THR A 111 -8.84 10.52 -21.15
C THR A 111 -9.14 12.01 -21.02
N LEU A 112 -8.13 12.83 -21.29
CA LEU A 112 -8.23 14.28 -21.37
C LEU A 112 -8.31 14.69 -22.84
N THR A 113 -9.16 15.65 -23.18
CA THR A 113 -9.22 16.20 -24.54
C THR A 113 -9.59 17.68 -24.54
N ASN A 114 -9.12 18.40 -25.55
CA ASN A 114 -9.56 19.76 -25.86
C ASN A 114 -10.25 19.85 -27.24
N GLY A 115 -10.64 18.72 -27.82
CA GLY A 115 -11.22 18.63 -29.17
C GLY A 115 -10.20 18.45 -30.29
N HIS A 116 -8.96 18.92 -30.10
CA HIS A 116 -7.87 18.76 -31.09
C HIS A 116 -6.82 17.73 -30.68
N LYS A 117 -6.48 17.67 -29.39
CA LYS A 117 -5.51 16.75 -28.81
C LYS A 117 -6.17 15.89 -27.74
N THR A 118 -5.81 14.61 -27.73
CA THR A 118 -6.23 13.63 -26.74
C THR A 118 -5.02 13.11 -25.98
N ILE A 119 -5.09 13.15 -24.65
CA ILE A 119 -4.09 12.60 -23.75
C ILE A 119 -4.76 11.54 -22.89
N VAL A 120 -4.32 10.29 -22.99
CA VAL A 120 -4.69 9.25 -22.02
C VAL A 120 -3.66 9.30 -20.90
N PHE A 121 -4.06 9.70 -19.70
CA PHE A 121 -3.25 9.64 -18.51
C PHE A 121 -3.49 8.30 -17.81
N GLN A 122 -2.48 7.45 -17.76
CA GLN A 122 -2.45 6.19 -17.02
C GLN A 122 -1.72 6.40 -15.70
N GLY A 123 -2.48 6.44 -14.60
CA GLY A 123 -1.93 6.53 -13.26
C GLY A 123 -1.12 5.28 -12.91
N MET A 124 0.12 5.48 -12.47
CA MET A 124 1.05 4.41 -12.12
C MET A 124 1.32 4.34 -10.63
N GLN A 125 1.66 3.13 -10.18
CA GLN A 125 2.32 2.84 -8.91
C GLN A 125 3.51 1.91 -9.20
N HIS A 126 4.63 2.14 -8.51
CA HIS A 126 5.84 1.34 -8.70
C HIS A 126 5.70 -0.11 -8.22
N VAL A 127 4.82 -0.36 -7.23
CA VAL A 127 4.54 -1.69 -6.70
C VAL A 127 3.03 -1.94 -6.71
N GLY A 128 2.60 -3.08 -7.25
CA GLY A 128 1.20 -3.42 -7.44
C GLY A 128 0.96 -4.86 -7.89
N ILE A 129 -0.30 -5.25 -8.04
CA ILE A 129 -0.68 -6.60 -8.47
C ILE A 129 -0.33 -6.86 -9.94
N GLU A 130 0.00 -8.10 -10.26
CA GLU A 130 0.37 -8.52 -11.62
C GLU A 130 -0.64 -8.12 -12.70
N ARG A 131 -1.93 -8.38 -12.46
CA ARG A 131 -2.99 -8.04 -13.43
C ARG A 131 -3.08 -6.55 -13.75
N PHE A 132 -2.67 -5.68 -12.83
CA PHE A 132 -2.60 -4.24 -13.08
C PHE A 132 -1.52 -3.97 -14.14
N TYR A 133 -0.31 -4.48 -13.96
CA TYR A 133 0.77 -4.28 -14.93
C TYR A 133 0.50 -4.94 -16.28
N LYS A 134 -0.09 -6.15 -16.30
CA LYS A 134 -0.55 -6.78 -17.55
C LYS A 134 -1.56 -5.91 -18.30
N SER A 135 -2.56 -5.35 -17.59
CA SER A 135 -3.53 -4.43 -18.20
C SER A 135 -2.85 -3.16 -18.72
N VAL A 136 -1.87 -2.61 -18.01
CA VAL A 136 -1.14 -1.41 -18.46
C VAL A 136 -0.35 -1.71 -19.72
N VAL A 137 0.41 -2.81 -19.76
CA VAL A 137 1.19 -3.20 -20.95
C VAL A 137 0.27 -3.41 -22.15
N TYR A 138 -0.85 -4.13 -21.96
CA TYR A 138 -1.86 -4.32 -23.00
C TYR A 138 -2.42 -2.99 -23.52
N ASP A 139 -2.82 -2.07 -22.62
CA ASP A 139 -3.36 -0.77 -23.00
C ASP A 139 -2.31 0.09 -23.76
N LEU A 140 -1.01 -0.07 -23.45
CA LEU A 140 0.08 0.61 -24.14
C LEU A 140 0.35 0.06 -25.53
N GLU A 141 0.33 -1.26 -25.70
CA GLU A 141 0.46 -1.91 -27.01
C GLU A 141 -0.72 -1.57 -27.92
N ASP A 142 -1.95 -1.60 -27.38
CA ASP A 142 -3.14 -1.15 -28.12
C ASP A 142 -3.01 0.34 -28.50
N ALA A 143 -2.51 1.20 -27.61
CA ALA A 143 -2.29 2.61 -27.93
C ALA A 143 -1.27 2.82 -29.06
N LEU A 144 -0.14 2.10 -29.05
CA LEU A 144 0.84 2.12 -30.15
C LEU A 144 0.19 1.71 -31.47
N SER A 145 -0.61 0.64 -31.47
CA SER A 145 -1.32 0.17 -32.67
C SER A 145 -2.29 1.21 -33.25
N ARG A 146 -2.80 2.13 -32.42
CA ARG A 146 -3.71 3.24 -32.78
C ARG A 146 -2.99 4.56 -33.07
N GLY A 147 -1.66 4.53 -33.16
CA GLY A 147 -0.82 5.67 -33.50
C GLY A 147 -0.62 6.68 -32.35
N TYR A 148 -0.77 6.27 -31.10
CA TYR A 148 -0.37 7.11 -29.96
C TYR A 148 1.16 7.14 -29.84
N VAL A 149 1.70 8.28 -29.41
CA VAL A 149 3.03 8.32 -28.81
C VAL A 149 2.93 7.99 -27.32
N LEU A 150 3.80 7.12 -26.83
CA LEU A 150 3.88 6.77 -25.43
C LEU A 150 4.83 7.72 -24.68
N TYR A 151 4.35 8.27 -23.58
CA TYR A 151 5.09 9.15 -22.68
C TYR A 151 5.30 8.43 -21.35
N TYR A 152 6.54 8.44 -20.86
CA TYR A 152 6.94 7.73 -19.64
C TYR A 152 7.48 8.66 -18.57
N GLU A 153 7.13 8.37 -17.33
CA GLU A 153 7.87 8.81 -16.15
C GLU A 153 9.23 8.13 -16.08
N GLY A 154 10.25 8.88 -15.64
CA GLY A 154 11.60 8.36 -15.54
C GLY A 154 12.60 9.48 -15.39
N VAL A 155 12.88 9.88 -14.15
CA VAL A 155 13.92 10.87 -13.85
C VAL A 155 15.25 10.34 -14.40
N ARG A 156 15.83 11.08 -15.35
CA ARG A 156 17.03 10.63 -16.05
C ARG A 156 18.28 11.02 -15.25
N PRO A 157 19.24 10.10 -15.06
CA PRO A 157 20.55 10.45 -14.55
C PRO A 157 21.19 11.54 -15.41
N ALA A 158 21.95 12.44 -14.79
CA ALA A 158 22.57 13.55 -15.51
C ALA A 158 23.99 13.85 -15.04
N THR A 159 24.22 13.97 -13.74
CA THR A 159 25.57 14.18 -13.18
C THR A 159 25.73 13.39 -11.89
N PRO A 160 26.94 12.87 -11.58
CA PRO A 160 27.18 12.13 -10.35
C PRO A 160 26.78 12.89 -9.07
N GLU A 161 26.95 14.21 -9.06
CA GLU A 161 26.54 15.05 -7.94
C GLU A 161 25.01 15.08 -7.77
N ALA A 162 24.28 15.27 -8.87
CA ALA A 162 22.82 15.36 -8.85
C ALA A 162 22.17 14.00 -8.58
N ASP A 163 22.74 12.93 -9.13
CA ASP A 163 22.28 11.56 -8.89
C ASP A 163 22.48 11.21 -7.40
N ALA A 164 23.67 11.45 -6.85
CA ALA A 164 23.95 11.19 -5.44
C ALA A 164 23.15 12.11 -4.49
N TRP A 165 22.79 13.32 -4.91
CA TRP A 165 21.86 14.17 -4.17
C TRP A 165 20.47 13.56 -4.14
N LEU A 166 19.93 13.10 -5.28
CA LEU A 166 18.61 12.50 -5.36
C LEU A 166 18.55 11.27 -4.44
N ASP A 167 19.54 10.39 -4.51
CA ASP A 167 19.61 9.20 -3.66
C ASP A 167 19.57 9.59 -2.18
N ARG A 168 20.43 10.50 -1.74
CA ARG A 168 20.46 10.90 -0.31
C ARG A 168 19.17 11.59 0.14
N THR A 169 18.64 12.50 -0.66
CA THR A 169 17.54 13.40 -0.26
C THR A 169 16.16 12.76 -0.43
N VAL A 170 15.97 11.94 -1.45
CA VAL A 170 14.67 11.32 -1.76
C VAL A 170 14.61 9.87 -1.27
N THR A 171 15.69 9.11 -1.41
CA THR A 171 15.69 7.65 -1.20
C THR A 171 16.34 7.22 0.12
N GLY A 172 17.01 8.16 0.79
CA GLY A 172 17.82 7.90 1.98
C GLY A 172 19.13 7.16 1.67
N GLY A 173 19.63 7.27 0.43
CA GLY A 173 20.86 6.64 -0.04
C GLY A 173 20.69 5.19 -0.52
N ARG A 174 19.45 4.75 -0.78
CA ARG A 174 19.13 3.40 -1.27
C ARG A 174 18.79 3.40 -2.75
N ASP A 175 19.10 2.32 -3.44
CA ASP A 175 18.61 2.11 -4.80
C ASP A 175 17.08 1.98 -4.79
N LEU A 176 16.41 2.78 -5.62
CA LEU A 176 14.94 2.83 -5.68
C LEU A 176 14.36 1.53 -6.24
N SER A 177 14.99 0.94 -7.25
CA SER A 177 14.49 -0.27 -7.91
C SER A 177 14.57 -1.46 -6.97
N GLU A 178 15.69 -1.63 -6.27
CA GLU A 178 15.86 -2.65 -5.23
C GLU A 178 14.88 -2.43 -4.08
N THR A 179 14.66 -1.19 -3.66
CA THR A 179 13.69 -0.87 -2.61
C THR A 179 12.27 -1.26 -3.02
N TYR A 180 11.86 -0.94 -4.25
CA TYR A 180 10.52 -1.30 -4.75
C TYR A 180 10.35 -2.80 -4.97
N ARG A 181 11.35 -3.50 -5.52
CA ARG A 181 11.33 -4.97 -5.58
C ARG A 181 11.20 -5.57 -4.19
N ALA A 182 11.97 -5.04 -3.24
CA ALA A 182 11.95 -5.55 -1.89
C ALA A 182 10.59 -5.34 -1.20
N LEU A 183 9.94 -4.20 -1.48
CA LEU A 183 8.58 -3.94 -1.05
C LEU A 183 7.60 -4.92 -1.73
N GLY A 184 7.72 -5.12 -3.05
CA GLY A 184 6.93 -6.10 -3.80
C GLY A 184 6.94 -7.49 -3.15
N ASP A 185 8.13 -8.06 -2.93
CA ASP A 185 8.28 -9.39 -2.31
C ASP A 185 7.60 -9.47 -0.94
N LEU A 186 7.80 -8.46 -0.09
CA LEU A 186 7.25 -8.44 1.26
C LEU A 186 5.72 -8.44 1.24
N CYS A 187 5.15 -7.72 0.28
CA CYS A 187 3.73 -7.46 0.19
C CYS A 187 3.01 -8.49 -0.70
N GLY A 188 3.74 -9.43 -1.32
CA GLY A 188 3.21 -10.35 -2.32
C GLY A 188 2.69 -9.61 -3.56
N LEU A 189 3.41 -8.56 -3.97
CA LEU A 189 3.11 -7.71 -5.10
C LEU A 189 4.30 -7.71 -6.07
N GLN A 190 4.10 -7.09 -7.23
CA GLN A 190 5.08 -7.03 -8.31
C GLN A 190 5.69 -5.64 -8.44
N PHE A 191 6.93 -5.57 -8.95
CA PHE A 191 7.57 -4.33 -9.32
C PHE A 191 7.32 -4.01 -10.80
N GLN A 192 6.99 -2.74 -11.09
CA GLN A 192 6.56 -2.34 -12.44
C GLN A 192 7.55 -2.73 -13.55
N ASN A 193 8.87 -2.57 -13.35
CA ASN A 193 9.83 -2.67 -14.45
C ASN A 193 9.98 -4.11 -14.95
N ASP A 194 9.59 -5.09 -14.13
CA ASP A 194 9.66 -6.49 -14.50
C ASP A 194 8.64 -6.83 -15.62
N TYR A 195 7.62 -5.97 -15.84
CA TYR A 195 6.60 -6.13 -16.89
C TYR A 195 6.87 -5.30 -18.16
N PHE A 196 7.72 -4.27 -18.11
CA PHE A 196 7.90 -3.31 -19.21
C PHE A 196 9.02 -3.70 -20.20
N GLN A 197 9.61 -4.89 -20.05
CA GLN A 197 10.78 -5.30 -20.84
C GLN A 197 10.50 -5.35 -22.35
N LEU A 198 9.32 -5.82 -22.77
CA LEU A 198 8.93 -5.87 -24.19
C LEU A 198 8.79 -4.47 -24.79
N LEU A 199 8.12 -3.56 -24.08
CA LEU A 199 8.04 -2.14 -24.46
C LEU A 199 9.42 -1.49 -24.50
N GLY A 200 10.33 -1.88 -23.60
CA GLY A 200 11.72 -1.42 -23.62
C GLY A 200 12.49 -1.85 -24.86
N ARG A 201 12.22 -3.05 -25.39
CA ARG A 201 12.77 -3.52 -26.67
C ARG A 201 12.15 -2.77 -27.84
N ASP A 202 10.82 -2.56 -27.82
CA ASP A 202 10.15 -1.79 -28.87
C ASP A 202 10.67 -0.35 -28.92
N ALA A 203 10.92 0.29 -27.78
CA ALA A 203 11.52 1.62 -27.71
C ALA A 203 12.91 1.73 -28.35
N GLN A 204 13.68 0.63 -28.42
CA GLN A 204 14.96 0.62 -29.12
C GLN A 204 14.80 0.59 -30.64
N VAL A 205 13.72 -0.04 -31.13
CA VAL A 205 13.42 -0.17 -32.56
C VAL A 205 12.63 1.04 -33.08
N HIS A 206 11.69 1.55 -32.28
CA HIS A 206 10.76 2.63 -32.60
C HIS A 206 10.90 3.82 -31.64
N PRO A 207 12.10 4.42 -31.45
CA PRO A 207 12.33 5.43 -30.41
C PRO A 207 11.46 6.69 -30.55
N ALA A 208 10.99 7.02 -31.76
CA ALA A 208 10.08 8.14 -31.97
C ALA A 208 8.71 7.94 -31.30
N SER A 209 8.29 6.69 -31.10
CA SER A 209 7.02 6.32 -30.46
C SER A 209 7.11 6.27 -28.93
N HIS A 210 8.32 6.36 -28.36
CA HIS A 210 8.57 6.22 -26.92
C HIS A 210 9.36 7.41 -26.38
N ILE A 211 8.73 8.25 -25.57
CA ILE A 211 9.32 9.48 -25.05
C ILE A 211 9.40 9.43 -23.53
N VAL A 212 10.61 9.54 -22.99
CA VAL A 212 10.80 9.81 -21.56
C VAL A 212 10.46 11.28 -21.31
N ALA A 213 9.26 11.51 -20.75
CA ALA A 213 8.64 12.83 -20.64
C ALA A 213 9.04 13.60 -19.38
N ASP A 214 9.99 13.06 -18.63
CA ASP A 214 10.40 13.56 -17.33
C ASP A 214 11.64 14.47 -17.37
N VAL A 215 11.93 15.07 -16.23
CA VAL A 215 13.11 15.89 -15.97
C VAL A 215 14.35 15.04 -15.66
N SER A 216 15.51 15.66 -15.63
CA SER A 216 16.74 15.01 -15.14
C SER A 216 16.95 15.19 -13.64
N THR A 217 17.83 14.38 -13.04
CA THR A 217 18.30 14.59 -11.66
C THR A 217 18.90 15.97 -11.47
N PHE A 218 19.62 16.49 -12.47
CA PHE A 218 20.18 17.83 -12.48
C PHE A 218 19.10 18.92 -12.40
N ASP A 219 18.01 18.78 -13.17
CA ASP A 219 16.89 19.73 -13.14
C ASP A 219 16.21 19.75 -11.77
N LEU A 220 16.04 18.59 -11.14
CA LEU A 220 15.47 18.48 -9.79
C LEU A 220 16.36 19.15 -8.75
N LYS A 221 17.67 18.86 -8.78
CA LYS A 221 18.63 19.47 -7.85
C LYS A 221 18.64 20.99 -8.02
N ARG A 222 18.65 21.48 -9.26
CA ARG A 222 18.63 22.93 -9.53
C ARG A 222 17.36 23.59 -8.99
N GLU A 223 16.19 22.97 -9.15
CA GLU A 223 14.95 23.51 -8.58
C GLU A 223 14.96 23.46 -7.05
N TYR A 224 15.47 22.38 -6.47
CA TYR A 224 15.66 22.26 -5.03
C TYR A 224 16.55 23.37 -4.48
N ASP A 225 17.74 23.56 -5.05
CA ASP A 225 18.70 24.58 -4.65
C ASP A 225 18.10 25.99 -4.79
N ARG A 226 17.36 26.23 -5.88
CA ARG A 226 16.62 27.49 -6.08
C ARG A 226 15.62 27.71 -4.95
N LEU A 227 14.81 26.70 -4.58
CA LEU A 227 13.83 26.82 -3.50
C LEU A 227 14.50 27.00 -2.13
N MET A 228 15.59 26.28 -1.86
CA MET A 228 16.38 26.47 -0.64
C MET A 228 16.90 27.91 -0.50
N ALA A 229 17.31 28.53 -1.60
CA ALA A 229 17.84 29.89 -1.62
C ALA A 229 16.75 30.97 -1.62
N THR A 230 15.63 30.73 -2.30
CA THR A 230 14.62 31.78 -2.59
C THR A 230 13.38 31.71 -1.72
N ASP A 231 13.14 30.58 -1.04
CA ASP A 231 11.94 30.35 -0.24
C ASP A 231 12.29 29.97 1.22
N PRO A 232 12.24 30.94 2.15
CA PRO A 232 12.52 30.69 3.57
C PRO A 232 11.58 29.66 4.22
N GLY A 233 10.34 29.53 3.72
CA GLY A 233 9.38 28.54 4.21
C GLY A 233 9.80 27.13 3.83
N PHE A 234 10.23 26.94 2.58
CA PHE A 234 10.76 25.67 2.09
C PHE A 234 12.03 25.25 2.85
N SER A 235 13.00 26.15 2.99
CA SER A 235 14.26 25.82 3.68
C SER A 235 14.05 25.44 5.15
N LYS A 236 13.16 26.14 5.86
CA LYS A 236 12.76 25.78 7.23
C LYS A 236 12.08 24.42 7.29
N ALA A 237 11.17 24.12 6.35
CA ALA A 237 10.47 22.84 6.30
C ALA A 237 11.44 21.68 6.00
N MET A 238 12.38 21.85 5.07
CA MET A 238 13.42 20.86 4.79
C MET A 238 14.31 20.59 6.00
N ALA A 239 14.72 21.63 6.74
CA ALA A 239 15.50 21.47 7.96
C ALA A 239 14.75 20.69 9.06
N ALA A 240 13.42 20.86 9.15
CA ALA A 240 12.59 20.09 10.07
C ALA A 240 12.46 18.62 9.64
N ARG A 241 12.28 18.36 8.34
CA ARG A 241 12.21 17.02 7.74
C ARG A 241 13.49 16.21 8.02
N SER A 242 14.67 16.78 7.77
CA SER A 242 15.95 16.09 8.01
C SER A 242 16.15 15.65 9.47
N LYS A 243 15.63 16.42 10.44
CA LYS A 243 15.67 16.03 11.86
C LYS A 243 14.75 14.86 12.18
N SER A 244 13.61 14.76 11.50
CA SER A 244 12.67 13.65 11.65
C SER A 244 13.22 12.36 11.04
N ASP A 245 13.82 12.44 9.85
CA ASP A 245 14.35 11.28 9.13
C ASP A 245 15.51 10.61 9.88
N ALA A 246 16.31 11.37 10.62
CA ALA A 246 17.41 10.84 11.42
C ALA A 246 16.96 9.96 12.61
N ALA A 247 15.69 10.00 13.01
CA ALA A 247 15.19 9.33 14.22
C ALA A 247 14.57 7.93 13.99
N SER A 248 14.39 7.49 12.74
CA SER A 248 13.48 6.40 12.35
C SER A 248 14.04 5.20 11.51
N PRO A 249 15.18 5.26 10.79
CA PRO A 249 15.47 4.27 9.74
C PRO A 249 15.69 2.84 10.23
N ASP A 250 16.39 2.67 11.36
CA ASP A 250 16.94 1.35 11.75
C ASP A 250 15.86 0.33 12.19
N ARG A 251 14.75 0.81 12.75
CA ARG A 251 13.71 -0.08 13.32
C ARG A 251 12.80 -0.69 12.27
N MET A 252 12.46 0.07 11.24
CA MET A 252 11.60 -0.42 10.15
C MET A 252 12.36 -1.44 9.29
N GLU A 253 13.63 -1.19 9.00
CA GLU A 253 14.44 -2.11 8.21
C GLU A 253 14.71 -3.42 8.96
N ALA A 254 14.99 -3.36 10.26
CA ALA A 254 15.10 -4.54 11.11
C ALA A 254 13.80 -5.35 11.13
N ALA A 255 12.64 -4.69 11.20
CA ALA A 255 11.34 -5.34 11.14
C ALA A 255 11.09 -6.02 9.78
N ILE A 256 11.37 -5.34 8.66
CA ILE A 256 11.23 -5.91 7.31
C ILE A 256 12.15 -7.12 7.13
N ARG A 257 13.41 -7.02 7.58
CA ARG A 257 14.39 -8.11 7.49
C ARG A 257 13.96 -9.33 8.31
N PHE A 258 13.46 -9.10 9.52
CA PHE A 258 12.89 -10.16 10.36
C PHE A 258 11.69 -10.84 9.69
N LEU A 259 10.78 -10.07 9.09
CA LEU A 259 9.60 -10.61 8.40
C LEU A 259 9.97 -11.43 7.15
N ARG A 260 11.02 -11.05 6.42
CA ARG A 260 11.54 -11.83 5.27
C ARG A 260 12.10 -13.19 5.67
N GLN A 261 12.74 -13.29 6.84
CA GLN A 261 13.33 -14.55 7.33
C GLN A 261 12.30 -15.45 8.04
N GLY A 262 11.05 -14.99 8.20
CA GLY A 262 9.98 -15.75 8.82
C GLY A 262 9.52 -16.97 8.01
N THR A 263 8.73 -17.81 8.68
CA THR A 263 7.99 -18.93 8.07
C THR A 263 6.98 -18.45 7.02
N GLU A 264 6.47 -19.36 6.20
CA GLU A 264 5.45 -19.05 5.18
C GLU A 264 4.22 -18.34 5.78
N GLY A 265 3.70 -18.82 6.91
CA GLY A 265 2.58 -18.19 7.62
C GLY A 265 2.89 -16.77 8.12
N GLN A 266 4.12 -16.54 8.60
CA GLN A 266 4.56 -15.21 9.01
C GLN A 266 4.66 -14.24 7.83
N ARG A 267 5.17 -14.72 6.68
CA ARG A 267 5.23 -13.94 5.44
C ARG A 267 3.83 -13.62 4.90
N ALA A 268 2.90 -14.57 4.98
CA ALA A 268 1.51 -14.35 4.59
C ALA A 268 0.86 -13.23 5.42
N ILE A 269 1.03 -13.26 6.75
CA ILE A 269 0.56 -12.20 7.65
C ILE A 269 1.26 -10.86 7.32
N ALA A 270 2.58 -10.86 7.12
CA ALA A 270 3.34 -9.67 6.75
C ALA A 270 2.82 -9.05 5.46
N GLY A 271 2.50 -9.87 4.46
CA GLY A 271 1.92 -9.43 3.20
C GLY A 271 0.55 -8.76 3.39
N ILE A 272 -0.34 -9.35 4.20
CA ILE A 272 -1.64 -8.75 4.52
C ILE A 272 -1.46 -7.38 5.19
N LEU A 273 -0.60 -7.30 6.20
CA LEU A 273 -0.32 -6.06 6.92
C LEU A 273 0.26 -4.99 5.99
N CYS A 274 1.24 -5.36 5.15
CA CYS A 274 1.83 -4.44 4.19
C CYS A 274 0.77 -3.90 3.22
N ARG A 275 0.01 -4.77 2.56
CA ARG A 275 -1.00 -4.36 1.57
C ARG A 275 -2.08 -3.48 2.19
N GLY A 276 -2.51 -3.78 3.40
CA GLY A 276 -3.46 -2.93 4.13
C GLY A 276 -2.87 -1.56 4.48
N PHE A 277 -1.61 -1.51 4.93
CA PHE A 277 -0.93 -0.25 5.21
C PHE A 277 -0.72 0.60 3.96
N MET A 278 -0.29 -0.02 2.86
CA MET A 278 -0.16 0.63 1.55
C MET A 278 -1.51 1.14 1.07
N THR A 279 -2.59 0.34 1.19
CA THR A 279 -3.94 0.76 0.81
C THR A 279 -4.38 1.99 1.59
N LEU A 280 -4.27 1.97 2.92
CA LEU A 280 -4.60 3.12 3.75
C LEU A 280 -3.77 4.36 3.40
N SER A 281 -2.47 4.17 3.14
CA SER A 281 -1.56 5.26 2.79
C SER A 281 -1.93 5.89 1.44
N LEU A 282 -2.25 5.07 0.43
CA LEU A 282 -2.64 5.53 -0.90
C LEU A 282 -4.02 6.19 -0.91
N THR A 283 -4.99 5.65 -0.16
CA THR A 283 -6.30 6.30 -0.01
C THR A 283 -6.17 7.68 0.64
N ARG A 284 -5.24 7.85 1.60
CA ARG A 284 -4.93 9.16 2.18
C ARG A 284 -4.18 10.07 1.23
N ALA A 285 -3.23 9.54 0.44
CA ALA A 285 -2.48 10.30 -0.55
C ALA A 285 -3.37 10.88 -1.65
N ASN A 286 -4.44 10.17 -2.02
CA ASN A 286 -5.50 10.69 -2.91
C ASN A 286 -6.35 11.81 -2.26
N GLY A 287 -6.07 12.18 -1.00
CA GLY A 287 -6.70 13.27 -0.25
C GLY A 287 -5.94 14.61 -0.40
N PRO A 288 -5.96 15.48 0.63
CA PRO A 288 -5.21 16.74 0.62
C PRO A 288 -3.70 16.52 0.38
N PRO A 289 -2.97 17.54 -0.11
CA PRO A 289 -1.52 17.44 -0.32
C PRO A 289 -0.80 16.83 0.88
N SER A 290 0.18 15.97 0.62
CA SER A 290 0.86 15.15 1.65
C SER A 290 1.51 15.99 2.77
N GLY A 291 1.74 17.28 2.48
CA GLY A 291 2.45 18.20 3.36
C GLY A 291 3.96 18.00 3.33
N ASP A 292 4.48 17.03 2.54
CA ASP A 292 5.92 16.89 2.34
C ASP A 292 6.43 18.12 1.57
N PRO A 293 7.35 18.91 2.14
CA PRO A 293 7.95 20.04 1.42
C PRO A 293 8.56 19.63 0.08
N LEU A 294 9.09 18.40 -0.05
CA LEU A 294 9.69 17.91 -1.30
C LEU A 294 8.69 17.80 -2.46
N ASP A 295 7.37 17.74 -2.21
CA ASP A 295 6.36 17.71 -3.28
C ASP A 295 6.46 18.92 -4.21
N ARG A 296 6.98 20.06 -3.74
CA ARG A 296 7.21 21.24 -4.58
C ARG A 296 8.23 20.99 -5.70
N VAL A 297 9.16 20.05 -5.48
CA VAL A 297 10.18 19.62 -6.44
C VAL A 297 9.71 18.35 -7.17
N LEU A 298 9.26 17.34 -6.42
CA LEU A 298 8.94 16.02 -6.96
C LEU A 298 7.58 15.93 -7.65
N ILE A 299 6.64 16.82 -7.32
CA ILE A 299 5.30 16.86 -7.91
C ILE A 299 5.11 18.15 -8.71
N ASP A 300 5.18 19.32 -8.07
CA ASP A 300 4.78 20.58 -8.71
C ASP A 300 5.71 21.00 -9.85
N PHE A 301 7.03 20.94 -9.64
CA PHE A 301 8.00 21.28 -10.68
C PHE A 301 7.92 20.29 -11.85
N ARG A 302 7.85 19.00 -11.57
CA ARG A 302 7.70 17.96 -12.60
C ARG A 302 6.39 18.12 -13.38
N ASN A 303 5.29 18.47 -12.72
CA ASN A 303 4.02 18.82 -13.38
C ASN A 303 4.17 20.00 -14.35
N ARG A 304 4.88 21.07 -13.95
CA ARG A 304 5.14 22.23 -14.83
C ARG A 304 5.91 21.82 -16.09
N GLN A 305 6.97 21.02 -15.92
CA GLN A 305 7.80 20.56 -17.04
C GLN A 305 7.04 19.61 -17.97
N LEU A 306 6.30 18.66 -17.39
CA LEU A 306 5.47 17.71 -18.14
C LEU A 306 4.36 18.42 -18.92
N ALA A 307 3.65 19.37 -18.29
CA ALA A 307 2.62 20.16 -18.96
C ALA A 307 3.18 20.94 -20.16
N ALA A 308 4.33 21.60 -19.98
CA ALA A 308 4.99 22.34 -21.06
C ALA A 308 5.33 21.42 -22.25
N ARG A 309 5.86 20.22 -21.97
CA ARG A 309 6.15 19.21 -23.01
C ARG A 309 4.90 18.73 -23.73
N LEU A 310 3.81 18.43 -23.00
CA LEU A 310 2.56 17.97 -23.60
C LEU A 310 1.87 19.06 -24.42
N ILE A 311 2.00 20.33 -24.03
CA ILE A 311 1.49 21.47 -24.81
C ILE A 311 2.27 21.58 -26.13
N ALA A 312 3.61 21.52 -26.06
CA ALA A 312 4.49 21.62 -27.22
C ALA A 312 4.48 20.40 -28.15
N GLU A 313 4.02 19.23 -27.67
CA GLU A 313 3.96 17.99 -28.46
C GLU A 313 3.03 18.15 -29.68
N PRO A 314 3.54 18.10 -30.93
CA PRO A 314 2.71 18.32 -32.11
C PRO A 314 1.70 17.21 -32.39
N ARG A 315 1.92 15.98 -31.91
CA ARG A 315 1.05 14.83 -32.17
C ARG A 315 -0.28 14.96 -31.43
N PRO A 316 -1.41 14.59 -32.07
CA PRO A 316 -2.73 14.75 -31.49
C PRO A 316 -3.08 13.68 -30.46
N ARG A 317 -2.30 12.59 -30.35
CA ARG A 317 -2.60 11.44 -29.49
C ARG A 317 -1.38 11.08 -28.64
N VAL A 318 -1.49 11.27 -27.34
CA VAL A 318 -0.44 10.95 -26.36
C VAL A 318 -0.99 10.00 -25.32
N TYR A 319 -0.25 8.95 -25.01
CA TYR A 319 -0.56 8.05 -23.91
C TYR A 319 0.53 8.21 -22.85
N LEU A 320 0.17 8.81 -21.73
CA LEU A 320 1.08 9.20 -20.66
C LEU A 320 0.99 8.21 -19.50
N THR A 321 2.08 7.51 -19.21
CA THR A 321 2.25 6.67 -18.03
C THR A 321 3.04 7.42 -16.98
N TYR A 322 2.40 7.76 -15.87
CA TYR A 322 2.99 8.63 -14.85
C TYR A 322 2.34 8.39 -13.49
N GLY A 323 3.06 8.69 -12.41
CA GLY A 323 2.60 8.53 -11.04
C GLY A 323 1.25 9.23 -10.82
N ALA A 324 0.28 8.52 -10.24
CA ALA A 324 -1.11 8.98 -10.16
C ALA A 324 -1.28 10.37 -9.52
N MET A 325 -0.39 10.73 -8.59
CA MET A 325 -0.37 12.01 -7.88
C MET A 325 -0.13 13.23 -8.79
N HIS A 326 0.39 13.03 -10.00
CA HIS A 326 0.65 14.12 -10.94
C HIS A 326 -0.59 14.62 -11.66
N LEU A 327 -1.65 13.80 -11.77
CA LEU A 327 -2.83 14.11 -12.58
C LEU A 327 -3.51 15.44 -12.20
N PRO A 328 -3.81 15.74 -10.92
CA PRO A 328 -4.56 16.97 -10.58
C PRO A 328 -3.79 18.23 -10.97
N GLY A 329 -2.50 18.29 -10.64
CA GLY A 329 -1.63 19.43 -10.97
C GLY A 329 -1.39 19.57 -12.47
N LEU A 330 -1.16 18.45 -13.17
CA LEU A 330 -1.03 18.42 -14.61
C LEU A 330 -2.29 18.95 -15.31
N PHE A 331 -3.46 18.43 -14.93
CA PHE A 331 -4.73 18.85 -15.53
C PHE A 331 -5.03 20.33 -15.30
N ALA A 332 -4.74 20.85 -14.10
CA ALA A 332 -4.87 22.27 -13.81
C ALA A 332 -3.98 23.14 -14.72
N LEU A 333 -2.73 22.71 -14.97
CA LEU A 333 -1.80 23.41 -15.87
C LEU A 333 -2.26 23.35 -17.33
N LEU A 334 -2.76 22.20 -17.80
CA LEU A 334 -3.33 22.06 -19.14
C LEU A 334 -4.52 23.01 -19.33
N ARG A 335 -5.46 23.04 -18.38
CA ARG A 335 -6.63 23.94 -18.42
C ARG A 335 -6.25 25.41 -18.36
N LYS A 336 -5.22 25.76 -17.57
CA LYS A 336 -4.70 27.13 -17.52
C LYS A 336 -4.19 27.60 -18.90
N ASN A 337 -3.58 26.69 -19.66
CA ASN A 337 -3.09 26.99 -21.01
C ASN A 337 -4.23 27.00 -22.06
N ASN A 338 -5.18 26.07 -21.97
CA ASN A 338 -6.36 26.03 -22.82
C ASN A 338 -7.60 25.59 -22.01
N PRO A 339 -8.57 26.48 -21.74
CA PRO A 339 -9.76 26.16 -20.96
C PRO A 339 -10.65 25.03 -21.51
N GLN A 340 -10.51 24.67 -22.80
CA GLN A 340 -11.28 23.59 -23.44
C GLN A 340 -10.85 22.19 -23.00
N TRP A 341 -9.71 22.03 -22.32
CA TRP A 341 -9.33 20.75 -21.72
C TRP A 341 -10.39 20.29 -20.72
N HIS A 342 -10.94 19.10 -20.96
CA HIS A 342 -11.90 18.45 -20.08
C HIS A 342 -11.64 16.94 -20.02
N VAL A 343 -12.23 16.30 -19.01
CA VAL A 343 -12.20 14.85 -18.84
C VAL A 343 -13.26 14.24 -19.75
N ALA A 344 -12.83 13.43 -20.72
CA ALA A 344 -13.71 12.70 -21.62
C ALA A 344 -14.17 11.37 -20.99
N SER A 345 -13.27 10.68 -20.29
CA SER A 345 -13.59 9.43 -19.60
C SER A 345 -12.65 9.16 -18.43
N VAL A 346 -13.13 8.36 -17.47
CA VAL A 346 -12.35 7.88 -16.32
C VAL A 346 -12.58 6.38 -16.17
N LYS A 347 -11.49 5.62 -16.05
CA LYS A 347 -11.45 4.21 -15.66
C LYS A 347 -10.62 4.12 -14.38
N TRP A 348 -11.05 3.32 -13.42
CA TRP A 348 -10.31 3.08 -12.17
C TRP A 348 -9.71 1.69 -12.19
N MET A 349 -8.44 1.57 -11.83
CA MET A 349 -7.74 0.29 -11.76
C MET A 349 -7.28 0.02 -10.34
N ARG A 350 -7.52 -1.22 -9.88
CA ARG A 350 -7.03 -1.70 -8.60
C ARG A 350 -5.56 -2.03 -8.71
N THR A 351 -4.74 -1.41 -7.86
CA THR A 351 -3.30 -1.66 -7.83
C THR A 351 -2.88 -2.61 -6.72
N ILE A 352 -3.68 -2.72 -5.65
CA ILE A 352 -3.38 -3.59 -4.51
C ILE A 352 -4.52 -4.58 -4.31
N ASP A 353 -4.17 -5.86 -4.23
CA ASP A 353 -5.07 -6.97 -3.90
C ASP A 353 -4.26 -8.13 -3.30
N ALA A 354 -4.92 -9.17 -2.82
CA ALA A 354 -4.28 -10.44 -2.52
C ALA A 354 -3.54 -10.99 -3.76
N PRO A 355 -2.39 -11.67 -3.57
CA PRO A 355 -1.72 -12.38 -4.66
C PRO A 355 -2.67 -13.40 -5.28
N GLU A 356 -2.49 -13.65 -6.58
CA GLU A 356 -3.20 -14.73 -7.25
C GLU A 356 -2.40 -16.03 -7.05
N ASP A 357 -2.95 -16.97 -6.27
CA ASP A 357 -2.41 -18.33 -6.17
C ASP A 357 -3.18 -19.22 -7.14
N HIS A 358 -2.48 -19.70 -8.17
CA HIS A 358 -3.03 -20.62 -9.17
C HIS A 358 -2.37 -21.98 -9.02
N ASP A 359 -3.06 -22.92 -8.40
CA ASP A 359 -2.61 -24.32 -8.34
C ASP A 359 -3.07 -25.08 -9.59
N GLY A 360 -2.11 -25.66 -10.32
CA GLY A 360 -2.36 -26.48 -11.49
C GLY A 360 -1.54 -27.78 -11.45
N GLN A 361 -2.18 -28.91 -11.76
CA GLN A 361 -1.47 -30.15 -11.99
C GLN A 361 -1.19 -30.28 -13.49
N MET A 362 0.08 -30.38 -13.86
CA MET A 362 0.46 -30.68 -15.24
C MET A 362 -0.07 -32.08 -15.60
N PRO A 363 -0.73 -32.24 -16.76
CA PRO A 363 -1.01 -33.56 -17.29
C PRO A 363 0.30 -34.34 -17.45
N THR A 364 0.28 -35.64 -17.15
CA THR A 364 1.42 -36.52 -17.41
C THR A 364 1.69 -36.53 -18.91
N LEU A 365 2.80 -35.92 -19.32
CA LEU A 365 3.26 -36.00 -20.71
C LEU A 365 3.83 -37.40 -20.95
N PRO A 366 3.43 -38.08 -22.05
CA PRO A 366 4.04 -39.36 -22.40
C PRO A 366 5.55 -39.16 -22.60
N ALA A 367 6.34 -40.10 -22.10
CA ALA A 367 7.78 -40.08 -22.28
C ALA A 367 8.10 -40.02 -23.77
N ALA A 368 8.93 -39.06 -24.18
CA ALA A 368 9.47 -39.03 -25.53
C ALA A 368 10.23 -40.34 -25.74
N GLY A 369 9.68 -41.22 -26.58
CA GLY A 369 10.35 -42.45 -27.00
C GLY A 369 11.69 -42.09 -27.61
N ARG A 370 12.77 -42.64 -27.05
CA ARG A 370 14.12 -42.54 -27.63
C ARG A 370 14.23 -43.44 -28.85
#